data_AF-A0AAJ7LFA2-F1
#
_entry.id   AF-A0AAJ7LFA2-F1
#
_cell.length_a   1.000
_cell.length_b   1.000
_cell.length_c   1.000
_cell.angle_alpha   90.00
_cell.angle_beta   90.00
_cell.angle_gamma   90.00
#
_symmetry.space_group_name_H-M   'P 1'
#
loop_
_entity.id
_entity.type
_entity.pdbx_description
1 polymer ?
#
loop_
_entity_poly.entity_id
_entity_poly.type
_entity_poly.pdbx_seq_one_letter_code
_entity_poly.pdbx_strand_id
1 'polypeptide(L)'
;MADNSSLVGGESLRQINDRVIIVQVLVMIFLCINSLLIMTFFKKECFYTTTRYILFALTLLSDSMILLLTDILLIMTYFGFTMQVGLCIVICFMLYIFYTVTSVTLTAMTLERYVAICMPLRHGELCSTRNTFHCILIIHGLSSVPCIVILSTLFASVSLSFYSQFILCSMEMFLVHKWQDHLMSAINQFYFLIMIITIVFCYVKIMKVAKVASGENKKSTSKGLRTVLLHGFQLVLCLIQLWCPSVESAILQIDLILFIQVKYFNYVIFGLAPRCLSPLIYGLRDEKFFLELKSYTFFSLYKKSF
;
A
#
# COMPACT_ATOMS: atom_id res chain seq x y z
N MET A 1 -59.30 -29.45 13.86
CA MET A 1 -58.16 -29.37 12.92
C MET A 1 -57.51 -28.02 13.14
N ALA A 2 -56.37 -28.02 13.82
CA ALA A 2 -55.53 -26.86 14.02
C ALA A 2 -54.21 -27.16 13.30
N ASP A 3 -53.84 -26.32 12.33
CA ASP A 3 -52.57 -26.30 11.61
C ASP A 3 -52.57 -24.97 10.82
N ASN A 4 -51.52 -24.19 10.66
CA ASN A 4 -50.20 -24.12 11.27
C ASN A 4 -49.67 -22.71 10.97
N SER A 5 -49.35 -21.95 12.01
CA SER A 5 -48.55 -20.74 11.88
C SER A 5 -47.15 -21.04 12.41
N SER A 6 -46.16 -21.11 11.53
CA SER A 6 -44.76 -20.92 11.93
C SER A 6 -43.96 -20.37 10.76
N LEU A 7 -43.92 -19.04 10.76
CA LEU A 7 -42.87 -18.18 10.24
C LEU A 7 -41.49 -18.78 10.56
N VAL A 8 -40.75 -19.24 9.54
CA VAL A 8 -39.33 -19.54 9.67
C VAL A 8 -38.57 -18.39 9.00
N GLY A 9 -38.27 -17.38 9.82
CA GLY A 9 -37.21 -16.43 9.54
C GLY A 9 -35.88 -17.18 9.56
N GLY A 10 -35.27 -17.32 8.39
CA GLY A 10 -33.92 -17.84 8.23
C GLY A 10 -33.03 -16.77 7.60
N GLU A 11 -32.60 -15.79 8.40
CA GLU A 11 -31.33 -15.11 8.10
C GLU A 11 -30.25 -16.19 8.23
N SER A 12 -29.84 -16.76 7.09
CA SER A 12 -28.68 -17.64 7.07
C SER A 12 -27.47 -16.78 7.45
N LEU A 13 -26.98 -17.01 8.66
CA LEU A 13 -25.71 -16.48 9.15
C LEU A 13 -24.64 -17.00 8.18
N ARG A 14 -24.27 -16.16 7.21
CA ARG A 14 -23.39 -16.48 6.08
C ARG A 14 -22.18 -17.25 6.64
N GLN A 15 -22.04 -18.52 6.27
CA GLN A 15 -21.03 -19.42 6.84
C GLN A 15 -19.65 -18.75 6.78
N ILE A 16 -19.01 -18.59 7.94
CA ILE A 16 -17.74 -17.87 8.06
C ILE A 16 -16.71 -18.53 7.13
N ASN A 17 -16.22 -17.77 6.16
CA ASN A 17 -15.29 -18.26 5.15
C ASN A 17 -13.86 -18.20 5.71
N ASP A 18 -13.14 -19.33 5.73
CA ASP A 18 -11.75 -19.43 6.20
C ASP A 18 -10.84 -18.37 5.57
N ARG A 19 -11.09 -18.01 4.30
CA ARG A 19 -10.34 -16.96 3.59
C ARG A 19 -10.43 -15.60 4.29
N VAL A 20 -11.63 -15.23 4.75
CA VAL A 20 -11.87 -13.96 5.43
C VAL A 20 -11.18 -13.97 6.79
N ILE A 21 -11.31 -15.07 7.55
CA ILE A 21 -10.62 -15.21 8.86
C ILE A 21 -9.11 -15.03 8.70
N ILE A 22 -8.49 -15.70 7.72
CA ILE A 22 -7.05 -15.61 7.46
C ILE A 22 -6.65 -14.15 7.17
N VAL A 23 -7.41 -13.45 6.32
CA VAL A 23 -7.14 -12.04 6.01
C VAL A 23 -7.26 -11.17 7.27
N GLN A 24 -8.31 -11.35 8.08
CA GLN A 24 -8.51 -10.61 9.33
C GLN A 24 -7.32 -10.77 10.29
N VAL A 25 -6.89 -12.00 10.51
CA VAL A 25 -5.74 -12.30 11.39
C VAL A 25 -4.47 -11.65 10.85
N LEU A 26 -4.21 -11.74 9.54
CA LEU A 26 -3.04 -11.11 8.93
C LEU A 26 -3.08 -9.59 9.07
N VAL A 27 -4.20 -8.94 8.73
CA VAL A 27 -4.35 -7.49 8.85
C VAL A 27 -4.09 -7.03 10.28
N MET A 28 -4.69 -7.71 11.28
CA MET A 28 -4.50 -7.36 12.69
C MET A 28 -3.05 -7.49 13.15
N ILE A 29 -2.35 -8.56 12.74
CA ILE A 29 -0.93 -8.74 13.06
C ILE A 29 -0.08 -7.61 12.45
N PHE A 30 -0.29 -7.28 11.17
CA PHE A 30 0.50 -6.26 10.50
C PHE A 30 0.19 -4.84 10.97
N LEU A 31 -1.07 -4.53 11.32
CA LEU A 31 -1.41 -3.27 11.98
C LEU A 31 -0.71 -3.13 13.34
N CYS A 32 -0.64 -4.21 14.13
CA CYS A 32 0.12 -4.22 15.38
C CYS A 32 1.62 -3.96 15.13
N ILE A 33 2.22 -4.65 14.16
CA ILE A 33 3.64 -4.48 13.81
C ILE A 33 3.92 -3.05 13.33
N ASN A 34 3.09 -2.51 12.43
CA ASN A 34 3.24 -1.15 11.92
C ASN A 34 3.14 -0.14 13.05
N SER A 35 2.17 -0.30 13.96
CA SER A 35 2.00 0.58 15.11
C SER A 35 3.23 0.58 16.02
N LEU A 36 3.81 -0.59 16.29
CA LEU A 36 5.05 -0.72 17.07
C LEU A 36 6.23 -0.01 16.39
N LEU A 37 6.36 -0.14 15.07
CA LEU A 37 7.42 0.51 14.31
C LEU A 37 7.24 2.04 14.26
N ILE A 38 6.02 2.52 14.10
CA ILE A 38 5.69 3.96 14.16
C ILE A 38 6.01 4.52 15.56
N MET A 39 5.65 3.82 16.63
CA MET A 39 6.02 4.23 17.99
C MET A 39 7.54 4.25 18.19
N THR A 40 8.26 3.30 17.60
CA THR A 40 9.73 3.23 17.67
C THR A 40 10.37 4.43 16.93
N PHE A 41 9.81 4.82 15.79
CA PHE A 41 10.28 5.99 15.02
C PHE A 41 10.31 7.27 15.85
N PHE A 42 9.31 7.52 16.69
CA PHE A 42 9.25 8.73 17.52
C PHE A 42 10.19 8.73 18.75
N LYS A 43 10.85 7.61 19.06
CA LYS A 43 11.65 7.49 20.29
C LYS A 43 13.04 8.12 20.20
N LYS A 44 13.65 8.16 19.02
CA LYS A 44 15.04 8.62 18.85
C LYS A 44 15.13 9.70 17.80
N GLU A 45 15.93 10.72 18.11
CA GLU A 45 16.19 11.84 17.21
C GLU A 45 16.77 11.42 15.86
N CYS A 46 17.65 10.43 15.85
CA CYS A 46 18.21 9.88 14.61
C CYS A 46 17.13 9.39 13.63
N PHE A 47 15.98 8.90 14.11
CA PHE A 47 14.93 8.39 13.24
C PHE A 47 14.12 9.50 12.58
N TYR A 48 13.69 10.54 13.30
CA TYR A 48 12.89 11.62 12.71
C TYR A 48 13.70 12.72 12.02
N THR A 49 15.03 12.62 12.01
CA THR A 49 15.93 13.55 11.30
C THR A 49 16.47 13.00 9.98
N THR A 50 16.47 11.67 9.81
CA THR A 50 17.04 11.00 8.63
C THR A 50 15.97 10.75 7.55
N THR A 51 16.21 11.20 6.31
CA THR A 51 15.27 11.06 5.17
C THR A 51 14.73 9.65 5.00
N ARG A 52 15.60 8.63 5.00
CA ARG A 52 15.20 7.22 4.83
C ARG A 52 14.13 6.79 5.84
N TYR A 53 14.31 7.18 7.10
CA TYR A 53 13.41 6.79 8.19
C TYR A 53 12.11 7.59 8.14
N ILE A 54 12.15 8.86 7.75
CA ILE A 54 10.95 9.68 7.53
C ILE A 54 10.11 9.10 6.39
N LEU A 55 10.71 8.76 5.25
CA LEU A 55 10.01 8.12 4.13
C LEU A 55 9.43 6.76 4.55
N PHE A 56 10.17 5.98 5.33
CA PHE A 56 9.67 4.71 5.87
C PHE A 56 8.45 4.91 6.77
N ALA A 57 8.46 5.90 7.65
CA ALA A 57 7.31 6.25 8.49
C ALA A 57 6.09 6.67 7.65
N LEU A 58 6.30 7.45 6.58
CA LEU A 58 5.24 7.81 5.63
C LEU A 58 4.62 6.57 4.96
N THR A 59 5.45 5.61 4.55
CA THR A 59 4.96 4.32 4.01
C THR A 59 4.21 3.51 5.05
N LEU A 60 4.71 3.39 6.29
CA LEU A 60 4.01 2.66 7.36
C LEU A 60 2.65 3.28 7.69
N LEU A 61 2.56 4.61 7.72
CA LEU A 61 1.30 5.30 7.96
C LEU A 61 0.30 5.02 6.83
N SER A 62 0.74 5.19 5.58
CA SER A 62 -0.10 4.95 4.40
C SER A 62 -0.54 3.49 4.31
N ASP A 63 0.38 2.54 4.51
CA ASP A 63 0.09 1.10 4.50
C ASP A 63 -0.88 0.73 5.62
N SER A 64 -0.76 1.32 6.82
CA SER A 64 -1.71 1.07 7.91
C SER A 64 -3.11 1.59 7.61
N MET A 65 -3.22 2.77 7.00
CA MET A 65 -4.50 3.32 6.58
C MET A 65 -5.13 2.48 5.47
N ILE A 66 -4.33 2.00 4.51
CA ILE A 66 -4.79 1.05 3.48
C ILE A 66 -5.36 -0.20 4.14
N LEU A 67 -4.57 -0.87 4.99
CA LEU A 67 -4.99 -2.11 5.65
C LEU A 67 -6.31 -1.93 6.41
N LEU A 68 -6.43 -0.86 7.20
CA LEU A 68 -7.63 -0.55 7.96
C LEU A 68 -8.84 -0.29 7.05
N LEU A 69 -8.71 0.56 6.03
CA LEU A 69 -9.81 0.91 5.14
C LEU A 69 -10.23 -0.27 4.26
N THR A 70 -9.29 -1.06 3.73
CA THR A 70 -9.63 -2.25 2.93
C THR A 70 -10.27 -3.34 3.78
N ASP A 71 -9.86 -3.47 5.04
CA ASP A 71 -10.43 -4.44 5.97
C ASP A 71 -11.88 -4.09 6.35
N ILE A 72 -12.13 -2.81 6.65
CA ILE A 72 -13.49 -2.29 6.85
C ILE A 72 -14.35 -2.58 5.61
N LEU A 73 -13.87 -2.27 4.41
CA LEU A 73 -14.62 -2.53 3.17
C LEU A 73 -14.85 -4.03 2.93
N LEU A 74 -13.88 -4.88 3.25
CA LEU A 74 -14.00 -6.34 3.14
C LEU A 74 -15.09 -6.86 4.07
N ILE A 75 -15.08 -6.44 5.34
CA ILE A 75 -16.10 -6.82 6.34
C ILE A 75 -17.49 -6.35 5.88
N MET A 76 -17.61 -5.09 5.49
CA MET A 76 -18.88 -4.52 5.02
C MET A 76 -19.42 -5.28 3.80
N THR A 77 -18.57 -5.58 2.82
CA THR A 77 -18.95 -6.36 1.63
C THR A 77 -19.31 -7.80 1.97
N TYR A 78 -18.60 -8.41 2.93
CA TYR A 78 -18.85 -9.78 3.37
C TYR A 78 -20.19 -9.92 4.12
N PHE A 79 -20.56 -8.94 4.94
CA PHE A 79 -21.87 -8.93 5.61
C PHE A 79 -22.99 -8.30 4.77
N GLY A 80 -22.67 -7.74 3.60
CA GLY A 80 -23.65 -7.12 2.72
C GLY A 80 -24.16 -5.76 3.21
N PHE A 81 -23.40 -5.07 4.05
CA PHE A 81 -23.76 -3.75 4.54
C PHE A 81 -23.60 -2.70 3.45
N THR A 82 -24.71 -2.05 3.10
CA THR A 82 -24.72 -0.90 2.19
C THR A 82 -24.43 0.40 2.93
N MET A 83 -23.79 1.35 2.25
CA MET A 83 -23.55 2.69 2.77
C MET A 83 -23.89 3.75 1.73
N GLN A 84 -24.03 4.99 2.20
CA GLN A 84 -24.28 6.12 1.30
C GLN A 84 -23.13 6.28 0.31
N VAL A 85 -23.46 6.50 -0.97
CA VAL A 85 -22.51 6.71 -2.08
C VAL A 85 -21.48 7.79 -1.74
N GLY A 86 -21.90 8.93 -1.17
CA GLY A 86 -20.97 9.98 -0.75
C GLY A 86 -19.90 9.50 0.24
N LEU A 87 -20.27 8.69 1.23
CA LEU A 87 -19.31 8.12 2.18
C LEU A 87 -18.37 7.12 1.49
N CYS A 88 -18.91 6.26 0.63
CA CYS A 88 -18.10 5.30 -0.11
C CYS A 88 -17.07 5.99 -1.00
N ILE A 89 -17.44 7.08 -1.69
CA ILE A 89 -16.51 7.89 -2.49
C ILE A 89 -15.36 8.40 -1.64
N VAL A 90 -15.62 8.89 -0.42
CA VAL A 90 -14.57 9.37 0.49
C VAL A 90 -13.63 8.23 0.88
N ILE A 91 -14.15 7.05 1.24
CA ILE A 91 -13.33 5.88 1.62
C ILE A 91 -12.46 5.43 0.44
N CYS A 92 -13.06 5.26 -0.73
CA CYS A 92 -12.36 4.83 -1.94
C CYS A 92 -11.32 5.85 -2.40
N PHE A 93 -11.62 7.14 -2.28
CA PHE A 93 -10.68 8.22 -2.58
C PHE A 93 -9.46 8.16 -1.65
N MET A 94 -9.67 7.99 -0.35
CA MET A 94 -8.57 7.84 0.61
C MET A 94 -7.72 6.60 0.30
N LEU A 95 -8.36 5.47 0.00
CA LEU A 95 -7.66 4.26 -0.44
C LEU A 95 -6.80 4.52 -1.68
N TYR A 96 -7.36 5.14 -2.71
CA TYR A 96 -6.65 5.40 -3.96
C TYR A 96 -5.46 6.34 -3.73
N ILE A 97 -5.63 7.42 -2.95
CA ILE A 97 -4.53 8.30 -2.53
C ILE A 97 -3.43 7.50 -1.82
N PHE A 98 -3.77 6.72 -0.79
CA PHE A 98 -2.76 6.01 -0.02
C PHE A 98 -2.02 4.98 -0.86
N TYR A 99 -2.71 4.29 -1.77
CA TYR A 99 -2.08 3.37 -2.72
C TYR A 99 -1.03 4.08 -3.59
N THR A 100 -1.37 5.23 -4.15
CA THR A 100 -0.44 6.02 -4.96
C THR A 100 0.69 6.59 -4.11
N VAL A 101 0.40 7.12 -2.91
CA VAL A 101 1.41 7.63 -1.96
C VAL A 101 2.42 6.53 -1.60
N THR A 102 1.98 5.33 -1.24
CA THR A 102 2.89 4.21 -0.95
C THR A 102 3.80 3.94 -2.14
N SER A 103 3.24 3.87 -3.36
CA SER A 103 4.01 3.57 -4.56
C SER A 103 5.06 4.65 -4.83
N VAL A 104 4.66 5.93 -4.80
CA VAL A 104 5.53 7.08 -5.09
C VAL A 104 6.61 7.22 -4.01
N THR A 105 6.26 6.96 -2.75
CA THR A 105 7.21 6.95 -1.62
C THR A 105 8.26 5.86 -1.79
N LEU A 106 7.88 4.64 -2.20
CA LEU A 106 8.86 3.56 -2.44
C LEU A 106 9.80 3.87 -3.62
N THR A 107 9.31 4.54 -4.67
CA THR A 107 10.16 5.08 -5.73
C THR A 107 11.12 6.15 -5.20
N ALA A 108 10.64 7.07 -4.34
CA ALA A 108 11.48 8.07 -3.69
C ALA A 108 12.55 7.44 -2.79
N MET A 109 12.23 6.37 -2.04
CA MET A 109 13.22 5.62 -1.28
C MET A 109 14.28 4.98 -2.19
N THR A 110 13.90 4.51 -3.37
CA THR A 110 14.85 3.96 -4.36
C THR A 110 15.80 5.04 -4.88
N LEU A 111 15.28 6.25 -5.14
CA LEU A 111 16.09 7.41 -5.52
C LEU A 111 17.03 7.86 -4.39
N GLU A 112 16.57 7.86 -3.14
CA GLU A 112 17.40 8.14 -1.97
C GLU A 112 18.57 7.16 -1.87
N ARG A 113 18.30 5.86 -2.02
CA ARG A 113 19.35 4.82 -2.06
C ARG A 113 20.34 5.05 -3.21
N TYR A 114 19.84 5.41 -4.38
CA TYR A 114 20.68 5.73 -5.55
C TYR A 114 21.61 6.91 -5.25
N VAL A 115 21.09 8.02 -4.71
CA VAL A 115 21.89 9.20 -4.37
C VAL A 115 22.93 8.85 -3.30
N ALA A 116 22.56 8.09 -2.27
CA ALA A 116 23.47 7.68 -1.20
C ALA A 116 24.67 6.85 -1.72
N ILE A 117 24.44 5.96 -2.69
CA ILE A 117 25.46 5.04 -3.20
C ILE A 117 26.25 5.66 -4.37
N CYS A 118 25.56 6.25 -5.33
CA CYS A 118 26.17 6.73 -6.56
C CYS A 118 26.66 8.17 -6.47
N MET A 119 26.20 8.95 -5.48
CA MET A 119 26.53 10.38 -5.32
C MET A 119 26.75 10.76 -3.84
N PRO A 120 27.63 10.04 -3.10
CA PRO A 120 27.75 10.19 -1.64
C PRO A 120 28.08 11.62 -1.19
N LEU A 121 28.89 12.36 -1.97
CA LEU A 121 29.27 13.75 -1.67
C LEU A 121 28.09 14.73 -1.69
N ARG A 122 27.05 14.46 -2.49
CA ARG A 122 25.84 15.30 -2.59
C ARG A 122 24.70 14.79 -1.72
N HIS A 123 24.86 13.62 -1.08
CA HIS A 123 23.80 13.01 -0.30
C HIS A 123 23.39 13.88 0.91
N GLY A 124 24.35 14.47 1.62
CA GLY A 124 24.05 15.33 2.77
C GLY A 124 23.29 16.61 2.40
N GLU A 125 23.53 17.17 1.22
CA GLU A 125 22.83 18.34 0.71
C GLU A 125 21.42 17.97 0.22
N LEU A 126 21.31 16.92 -0.59
CA LEU A 126 20.05 16.50 -1.21
C LEU A 126 19.08 15.84 -0.22
N CYS A 127 19.57 15.04 0.72
CA CYS A 127 18.79 14.30 1.71
C CYS A 127 18.82 14.98 3.09
N SER A 128 18.78 16.31 3.11
CA SER A 128 18.55 17.07 4.35
C SER A 128 17.10 16.95 4.83
N THR A 129 16.86 17.22 6.12
CA THR A 129 15.50 17.18 6.70
C THR A 129 14.56 18.16 6.00
N ARG A 130 15.03 19.38 5.69
CA ARG A 130 14.26 20.38 4.93
C ARG A 130 13.87 19.88 3.54
N ASN A 131 14.81 19.30 2.80
CA ASN A 131 14.52 18.75 1.47
C ASN A 131 13.60 17.53 1.55
N THR A 132 13.64 16.79 2.66
CA THR A 132 12.70 15.68 2.91
C THR A 132 11.27 16.18 3.04
N PHE A 133 11.01 17.29 3.73
CA PHE A 133 9.68 17.89 3.77
C PHE A 133 9.18 18.31 2.38
N HIS A 134 10.04 18.94 1.57
CA HIS A 134 9.71 19.24 0.18
C HIS A 134 9.43 17.96 -0.64
N CYS A 135 10.20 16.90 -0.42
CA CYS A 135 9.98 15.59 -1.05
C CYS A 135 8.61 15.01 -0.68
N ILE A 136 8.21 15.07 0.60
CA ILE A 136 6.88 14.63 1.06
C ILE A 136 5.77 15.42 0.36
N LEU A 137 5.91 16.75 0.26
CA LEU A 137 4.94 17.58 -0.46
C LEU A 137 4.83 17.19 -1.94
N ILE A 138 5.97 16.90 -2.60
CA ILE A 138 5.99 16.42 -3.99
C ILE A 138 5.31 15.04 -4.10
N ILE A 139 5.59 14.12 -3.17
CA ILE A 139 4.97 12.78 -3.13
C ILE A 139 3.45 12.92 -3.06
N HIS A 140 2.92 13.72 -2.12
CA HIS A 140 1.48 13.92 -1.99
C HIS A 140 0.89 14.67 -3.18
N GLY A 141 1.58 15.67 -3.71
CA GLY A 141 1.18 16.41 -4.90
C GLY A 141 1.00 15.48 -6.09
N LEU A 142 2.04 14.71 -6.44
CA LEU A 142 1.99 13.70 -7.52
C LEU A 142 0.90 12.66 -7.26
N SER A 143 0.79 12.16 -6.02
CA SER A 143 -0.21 11.13 -5.69
C SER A 143 -1.65 11.63 -5.78
N SER A 144 -1.88 12.94 -5.60
CA SER A 144 -3.22 13.54 -5.67
C SER A 144 -3.73 13.73 -7.10
N VAL A 145 -2.84 13.93 -8.09
CA VAL A 145 -3.21 14.18 -9.50
C VAL A 145 -4.19 13.14 -10.05
N PRO A 146 -3.91 11.82 -10.01
CA PRO A 146 -4.83 10.84 -10.59
C PRO A 146 -6.17 10.83 -9.85
N CYS A 147 -6.14 11.04 -8.53
CA CYS A 147 -7.33 11.11 -7.68
C CYS A 147 -8.24 12.28 -8.08
N ILE A 148 -7.65 13.47 -8.30
CA ILE A 148 -8.37 14.68 -8.72
C ILE A 148 -9.01 14.47 -10.10
N VAL A 149 -8.29 13.84 -11.03
CA VAL A 149 -8.83 13.56 -12.37
C VAL A 149 -10.01 12.58 -12.29
N ILE A 150 -9.87 11.46 -11.58
CA ILE A 150 -10.96 10.48 -11.44
C ILE A 150 -12.17 11.12 -10.76
N LEU A 151 -11.97 11.84 -9.65
CA LEU A 151 -13.06 12.44 -8.89
C LEU A 151 -13.79 13.54 -9.67
N SER A 152 -13.05 14.40 -10.38
CA SER A 152 -13.65 15.44 -11.23
C SER A 152 -14.49 14.84 -12.37
N THR A 153 -14.03 13.75 -12.98
CA THR A 153 -14.82 13.07 -14.02
C THR A 153 -16.09 12.41 -13.46
N LEU A 154 -16.05 11.87 -12.24
CA LEU A 154 -17.26 11.36 -11.58
C LEU A 154 -18.25 12.48 -11.32
N PHE A 155 -17.81 13.60 -10.71
CA PHE A 155 -18.67 14.75 -10.43
C PHE A 155 -19.33 15.33 -11.69
N ALA A 156 -18.62 15.32 -12.81
CA ALA A 156 -19.16 15.77 -14.09
C ALA A 156 -20.17 14.80 -14.72
N SER A 157 -20.18 13.52 -14.31
CA SER A 157 -20.96 12.45 -14.94
C SER A 157 -22.24 12.07 -14.21
N VAL A 158 -22.41 12.45 -12.94
CA VAL A 158 -23.54 12.03 -12.11
C VAL A 158 -24.29 13.21 -11.50
N SER A 159 -25.58 13.00 -11.20
CA SER A 159 -26.44 14.00 -10.56
C SER A 159 -26.32 13.96 -9.03
N LEU A 160 -26.77 15.03 -8.34
CA LEU A 160 -26.68 15.12 -6.88
C LEU A 160 -27.44 13.98 -6.16
N SER A 161 -28.52 13.46 -6.75
CA SER A 161 -29.30 12.37 -6.17
C SER A 161 -28.52 11.05 -6.09
N PHE A 162 -27.54 10.84 -6.95
CA PHE A 162 -26.64 9.68 -6.93
C PHE A 162 -25.91 9.57 -5.58
N TYR A 163 -25.45 10.68 -5.01
CA TYR A 163 -24.69 10.71 -3.75
C TYR A 163 -25.50 10.30 -2.52
N SER A 164 -26.82 10.31 -2.61
CA SER A 164 -27.72 9.95 -1.50
C SER A 164 -28.18 8.48 -1.56
N GLN A 165 -27.80 7.74 -2.60
CA GLN A 165 -28.14 6.33 -2.74
C GLN A 165 -27.33 5.46 -1.78
N PHE A 166 -27.90 4.32 -1.40
CA PHE A 166 -27.23 3.30 -0.58
C PHE A 166 -26.82 2.13 -1.47
N ILE A 167 -25.53 1.82 -1.49
CA ILE A 167 -24.96 0.75 -2.31
C ILE A 167 -23.92 -0.05 -1.53
N LEU A 168 -23.56 -1.23 -2.02
CA LEU A 168 -22.35 -1.92 -1.59
C LEU A 168 -21.14 -1.14 -2.09
N CYS A 169 -20.26 -0.75 -1.16
CA CYS A 169 -19.15 0.12 -1.50
C CYS A 169 -18.07 -0.61 -2.28
N SER A 170 -17.74 -0.11 -3.48
CA SER A 170 -16.77 -0.74 -4.36
C SER A 170 -16.09 0.28 -5.28
N MET A 171 -14.86 0.00 -5.71
CA MET A 171 -14.09 0.88 -6.59
C MET A 171 -14.71 1.00 -7.99
N GLU A 172 -15.52 0.03 -8.40
CA GLU A 172 -16.22 0.03 -9.69
C GLU A 172 -17.27 1.15 -9.79
N MET A 173 -17.65 1.77 -8.67
CA MET A 173 -18.61 2.89 -8.68
C MET A 173 -18.12 4.14 -9.42
N PHE A 174 -16.80 4.29 -9.62
CA PHE A 174 -16.24 5.39 -10.41
C PHE A 174 -16.40 5.16 -11.92
N LEU A 175 -16.83 3.97 -12.34
CA LEU A 175 -16.97 3.56 -13.73
C LEU A 175 -18.42 3.70 -14.20
N VAL A 176 -18.89 4.94 -14.32
CA VAL A 176 -20.25 5.24 -14.84
C VAL A 176 -20.29 5.05 -16.36
N HIS A 177 -19.20 5.42 -17.03
CA HIS A 177 -19.05 5.31 -18.47
C HIS A 177 -17.77 4.56 -18.85
N LYS A 178 -17.81 3.83 -19.98
CA LYS A 178 -16.65 3.04 -20.47
C LYS A 178 -15.37 3.86 -20.64
N TRP A 179 -15.47 5.14 -21.00
CA TRP A 179 -14.30 6.00 -21.16
C TRP A 179 -13.58 6.31 -19.84
N GLN A 180 -14.28 6.27 -18.70
CA GLN A 180 -13.66 6.47 -17.38
C GLN A 180 -12.75 5.30 -17.01
N ASP A 181 -13.13 4.07 -17.38
CA ASP A 181 -12.29 2.88 -17.22
C ASP A 181 -10.99 3.00 -18.04
N HIS A 182 -11.12 3.40 -19.32
CA HIS A 182 -9.96 3.65 -20.17
C HIS A 182 -9.07 4.77 -19.64
N LEU A 183 -9.66 5.85 -19.11
CA LEU A 183 -8.92 6.96 -18.51
C LEU A 183 -8.15 6.51 -17.26
N MET A 184 -8.81 5.83 -16.31
CA MET A 184 -8.18 5.32 -15.09
C MET A 184 -7.06 4.34 -15.42
N SER A 185 -7.29 3.44 -16.38
CA SER A 185 -6.29 2.50 -16.89
C SER A 185 -5.08 3.23 -17.49
N ALA A 186 -5.30 4.23 -18.36
CA ALA A 186 -4.24 5.00 -18.99
C ALA A 186 -3.39 5.77 -17.96
N ILE A 187 -4.05 6.39 -16.97
CA ILE A 187 -3.37 7.10 -15.87
C ILE A 187 -2.51 6.12 -15.06
N ASN A 188 -3.06 4.98 -14.63
CA ASN A 188 -2.32 4.01 -13.85
C ASN A 188 -1.12 3.43 -14.62
N GLN A 189 -1.28 3.14 -15.92
CA GLN A 189 -0.20 2.68 -16.78
C GLN A 189 0.89 3.75 -16.98
N PHE A 190 0.51 5.02 -17.13
CA PHE A 190 1.46 6.12 -17.23
C PHE A 190 2.31 6.26 -15.96
N TYR A 191 1.68 6.20 -14.78
CA TYR A 191 2.40 6.18 -13.50
C TYR A 191 3.33 4.98 -13.40
N PHE A 192 2.83 3.78 -13.74
CA PHE A 192 3.64 2.57 -13.75
C PHE A 192 4.89 2.72 -14.63
N LEU A 193 4.75 3.24 -15.85
CA LEU A 193 5.85 3.42 -16.79
C LEU A 193 6.93 4.37 -16.25
N ILE A 194 6.52 5.54 -15.72
CA ILE A 194 7.48 6.50 -15.14
C ILE A 194 8.24 5.87 -13.97
N MET A 195 7.53 5.18 -13.08
CA MET A 195 8.11 4.60 -11.88
C MET A 195 9.05 3.45 -12.24
N ILE A 196 8.64 2.53 -13.11
CA ILE A 196 9.49 1.38 -13.49
C ILE A 196 10.75 1.84 -14.22
N ILE A 197 10.67 2.85 -15.10
CA ILE A 197 11.85 3.42 -15.77
C ILE A 197 12.80 4.02 -14.75
N THR A 198 12.28 4.79 -13.79
CA THR A 198 13.08 5.41 -12.72
C THR A 198 13.79 4.36 -11.88
N ILE A 199 13.08 3.29 -11.52
CA ILE A 199 13.60 2.19 -10.71
C ILE A 199 14.68 1.43 -11.47
N VAL A 200 14.41 0.99 -12.70
CA VAL A 200 15.39 0.26 -13.51
C VAL A 200 16.66 1.09 -13.69
N PHE A 201 16.52 2.39 -13.97
CA PHE A 201 17.66 3.31 -14.05
C PHE A 201 18.49 3.34 -12.75
N CYS A 202 17.84 3.54 -11.61
CA CYS A 202 18.50 3.59 -10.29
C CYS A 202 19.25 2.29 -10.00
N TYR A 203 18.57 1.15 -10.20
CA TYR A 203 19.12 -0.17 -9.94
C TYR A 203 20.32 -0.48 -10.85
N VAL A 204 20.25 -0.18 -12.15
CA VAL A 204 21.37 -0.38 -13.07
C VAL A 204 22.61 0.42 -12.61
N LYS A 205 22.41 1.67 -12.17
CA LYS A 205 23.52 2.51 -11.68
C LYS A 205 24.09 2.00 -10.35
N ILE A 206 23.24 1.65 -9.39
CA ILE A 206 23.65 1.06 -8.11
C ILE A 206 24.47 -0.21 -8.36
N MET A 207 24.01 -1.08 -9.25
CA MET A 207 24.70 -2.33 -9.60
C MET A 207 26.07 -2.09 -10.24
N LYS A 208 26.22 -1.07 -11.08
CA LYS A 208 27.52 -0.71 -11.67
C LYS A 208 28.51 -0.26 -10.58
N VAL A 209 28.09 0.64 -9.68
CA VAL A 209 28.94 1.13 -8.59
C VAL A 209 29.30 0.00 -7.63
N ALA A 210 28.33 -0.85 -7.24
CA ALA A 210 28.58 -1.98 -6.35
C ALA A 210 29.56 -3.01 -6.95
N LYS A 211 29.49 -3.27 -8.26
CA LYS A 211 30.43 -4.17 -8.95
C LYS A 211 31.86 -3.60 -8.96
N VAL A 212 32.02 -2.31 -9.23
CA VAL A 212 33.33 -1.65 -9.21
C VAL A 212 33.92 -1.66 -7.81
N ALA A 213 33.13 -1.33 -6.79
CA ALA A 213 33.59 -1.27 -5.40
C ALA A 213 33.94 -2.64 -4.80
N SER A 214 33.31 -3.73 -5.26
CA SER A 214 33.51 -5.07 -4.69
C SER A 214 34.72 -5.82 -5.25
N GLY A 215 35.39 -5.31 -6.29
CA GLY A 215 36.47 -6.03 -6.99
C GLY A 215 36.07 -7.46 -7.39
N GLU A 216 37.02 -8.40 -7.41
CA GLU A 216 36.76 -9.83 -7.67
C GLU A 216 36.12 -10.59 -6.49
N ASN A 217 35.92 -9.93 -5.34
CA ASN A 217 35.54 -10.58 -4.09
C ASN A 217 34.00 -10.79 -3.99
N LYS A 218 33.50 -11.82 -4.69
CA LYS A 218 32.07 -12.18 -4.85
C LYS A 218 31.24 -12.28 -3.55
N LYS A 219 31.88 -12.52 -2.40
CA LYS A 219 31.21 -12.76 -1.11
C LYS A 219 30.68 -11.48 -0.45
N SER A 220 31.35 -10.35 -0.63
CA SER A 220 30.92 -9.03 -0.13
C SER A 220 29.78 -8.44 -0.97
N THR A 221 29.85 -8.62 -2.30
CA THR A 221 28.81 -8.21 -3.27
C THR A 221 27.44 -8.79 -2.91
N SER A 222 27.38 -10.03 -2.43
CA SER A 222 26.14 -10.79 -2.19
C SER A 222 25.25 -10.24 -1.07
N LYS A 223 25.84 -9.77 0.05
CA LYS A 223 25.05 -9.30 1.21
C LYS A 223 24.31 -7.99 0.92
N GLY A 224 24.98 -7.01 0.32
CA GLY A 224 24.37 -5.73 -0.09
C GLY A 224 23.33 -5.93 -1.22
N LEU A 225 23.63 -6.81 -2.18
CA LEU A 225 22.76 -7.15 -3.30
C LEU A 225 21.44 -7.77 -2.87
N ARG A 226 21.45 -8.64 -1.84
CA ARG A 226 20.24 -9.27 -1.32
C ARG A 226 19.24 -8.26 -0.71
N THR A 227 19.73 -7.16 -0.16
CA THR A 227 18.89 -6.03 0.31
C THR A 227 18.22 -5.33 -0.85
N VAL A 228 19.03 -4.95 -1.84
CA VAL A 228 18.59 -4.25 -3.05
C VAL A 228 17.55 -5.09 -3.81
N LEU A 229 17.77 -6.40 -3.97
CA LEU A 229 16.84 -7.33 -4.60
C LEU A 229 15.51 -7.46 -3.86
N LEU A 230 15.51 -7.52 -2.53
CA LEU A 230 14.27 -7.60 -1.75
C LEU A 230 13.44 -6.32 -1.86
N HIS A 231 14.08 -5.16 -1.81
CA HIS A 231 13.41 -3.88 -2.10
C HIS A 231 12.84 -3.86 -3.52
N GLY A 232 13.59 -4.37 -4.50
CA GLY A 232 13.18 -4.39 -5.90
C GLY A 232 11.98 -5.30 -6.11
N PHE A 233 11.98 -6.48 -5.46
CA PHE A 233 10.86 -7.41 -5.48
C PHE A 233 9.60 -6.80 -4.87
N GLN A 234 9.69 -6.23 -3.66
CA GLN A 234 8.56 -5.55 -3.03
C GLN A 234 8.00 -4.44 -3.93
N LEU A 235 8.88 -3.65 -4.53
CA LEU A 235 8.51 -2.53 -5.38
C LEU A 235 7.82 -2.99 -6.66
N VAL A 236 8.29 -4.06 -7.29
CA VAL A 236 7.60 -4.67 -8.45
C VAL A 236 6.20 -5.16 -8.05
N LEU A 237 6.04 -5.81 -6.90
CA LEU A 237 4.71 -6.22 -6.43
C LEU A 237 3.77 -5.02 -6.20
N CYS A 238 4.26 -3.93 -5.60
CA CYS A 238 3.49 -2.70 -5.46
C CYS A 238 3.12 -2.08 -6.82
N LEU A 239 4.03 -2.09 -7.79
CA LEU A 239 3.77 -1.50 -9.11
C LEU A 239 2.80 -2.32 -9.95
N ILE A 240 2.83 -3.66 -9.86
CA ILE A 240 1.85 -4.52 -10.54
C ILE A 240 0.43 -4.18 -10.08
N GLN A 241 0.26 -3.69 -8.86
CA GLN A 241 -1.05 -3.27 -8.37
C GLN A 241 -1.72 -2.19 -9.25
N LEU A 242 -0.93 -1.32 -9.90
CA LEU A 242 -1.47 -0.32 -10.83
C LEU A 242 -2.17 -0.94 -12.05
N TRP A 243 -1.83 -2.19 -12.38
CA TRP A 243 -2.45 -2.95 -13.48
C TRP A 243 -3.67 -3.75 -13.05
N CYS A 244 -3.86 -4.00 -11.74
CA CYS A 244 -4.97 -4.81 -11.24
C CYS A 244 -6.35 -4.30 -11.69
N PRO A 245 -6.68 -2.99 -11.64
CA PRO A 245 -7.99 -2.52 -12.09
C PRO A 245 -8.26 -2.82 -13.57
N SER A 246 -7.26 -2.67 -14.45
CA SER A 246 -7.40 -2.95 -15.87
C SER A 246 -7.62 -4.45 -16.13
N VAL A 247 -6.89 -5.31 -15.42
CA VAL A 247 -7.04 -6.77 -15.51
C VAL A 247 -8.41 -7.20 -14.98
N GLU A 248 -8.82 -6.66 -13.84
CA GLU A 248 -10.11 -6.94 -13.21
C GLU A 248 -11.28 -6.50 -14.09
N SER A 249 -11.22 -5.30 -14.66
CA SER A 249 -12.23 -4.79 -15.61
C SER A 249 -12.38 -5.72 -16.83
N ALA A 250 -11.26 -6.16 -17.42
CA ALA A 250 -11.29 -7.08 -18.56
C ALA A 250 -11.91 -8.44 -18.21
N ILE A 251 -11.58 -8.99 -17.03
CA ILE A 251 -12.11 -10.28 -16.58
C ILE A 251 -13.59 -10.18 -16.22
N LEU A 252 -14.04 -9.06 -15.65
CA LEU A 252 -15.45 -8.82 -15.33
C LEU A 252 -16.35 -8.92 -16.57
N GLN A 253 -15.85 -8.55 -17.75
CA GLN A 253 -16.59 -8.69 -19.01
C GLN A 253 -16.70 -10.14 -19.50
N ILE A 254 -15.87 -11.04 -18.98
CA ILE A 254 -15.80 -12.45 -19.40
C ILE A 254 -16.59 -13.33 -18.45
N ASP A 255 -16.26 -13.31 -17.15
CA ASP A 255 -16.89 -14.17 -16.14
C ASP A 255 -16.82 -13.56 -14.73
N LEU A 256 -17.98 -13.50 -14.07
CA LEU A 256 -18.11 -12.89 -12.74
C LEU A 256 -17.45 -13.71 -11.64
N ILE A 257 -17.47 -15.04 -11.74
CA ILE A 257 -16.88 -15.93 -10.72
C ILE A 257 -15.36 -15.81 -10.75
N LEU A 258 -14.78 -15.83 -11.95
CA LEU A 258 -13.37 -15.61 -12.20
C LEU A 258 -12.94 -14.21 -11.75
N PHE A 259 -13.75 -13.18 -12.01
CA PHE A 259 -13.49 -11.83 -11.51
C PHE A 259 -13.35 -11.80 -9.99
N ILE A 260 -14.28 -12.42 -9.25
CA ILE A 260 -14.22 -12.47 -7.78
C ILE A 260 -12.95 -13.19 -7.30
N GLN A 261 -12.59 -14.30 -7.95
CA GLN A 261 -11.39 -15.06 -7.60
C GLN A 261 -10.10 -14.27 -7.88
N VAL A 262 -10.01 -13.61 -9.03
CA VAL A 262 -8.84 -12.82 -9.43
C VAL A 262 -8.73 -11.56 -8.58
N LYS A 263 -9.83 -10.88 -8.29
CA LYS A 263 -9.85 -9.71 -7.39
C LYS A 263 -9.37 -10.08 -5.99
N TYR A 264 -9.81 -11.23 -5.46
CA TYR A 264 -9.30 -11.74 -4.18
C TYR A 264 -7.80 -12.06 -4.25
N PHE A 265 -7.35 -12.74 -5.30
CA PHE A 265 -5.93 -13.04 -5.49
C PHE A 265 -5.09 -11.77 -5.59
N ASN A 266 -5.51 -10.80 -6.39
CA ASN A 266 -4.84 -9.51 -6.55
C ASN A 266 -4.78 -8.75 -5.23
N TYR A 267 -5.87 -8.74 -4.47
CA TYR A 267 -5.90 -8.14 -3.14
C TYR A 267 -4.88 -8.79 -2.20
N VAL A 268 -4.79 -10.12 -2.14
CA VAL A 268 -3.83 -10.81 -1.26
C VAL A 268 -2.38 -10.60 -1.72
N ILE A 269 -2.09 -10.76 -3.01
CA ILE A 269 -0.73 -10.77 -3.54
C ILE A 269 -0.17 -9.38 -3.80
N PHE A 270 -0.98 -8.48 -4.37
CA PHE A 270 -0.54 -7.14 -4.76
C PHE A 270 -1.06 -6.05 -3.81
N GLY A 271 -2.14 -6.30 -3.07
CA GLY A 271 -2.64 -5.41 -2.02
C GLY A 271 -1.92 -5.66 -0.69
N LEU A 272 -2.10 -6.84 -0.10
CA LEU A 272 -1.68 -7.17 1.25
C LEU A 272 -0.18 -7.50 1.35
N ALA A 273 0.32 -8.45 0.56
CA ALA A 273 1.68 -8.95 0.70
C ALA A 273 2.79 -7.86 0.64
N PRO A 274 2.74 -6.84 -0.24
CA PRO A 274 3.78 -5.82 -0.28
C PRO A 274 3.80 -4.94 0.99
N ARG A 275 2.65 -4.73 1.62
CA ARG A 275 2.46 -3.94 2.85
C ARG A 275 3.00 -4.73 4.05
N CYS A 276 2.84 -6.05 4.00
CA CYS A 276 3.44 -6.97 4.96
C CYS A 276 4.97 -7.03 4.83
N LEU A 277 5.50 -6.91 3.62
CA LEU A 277 6.94 -6.91 3.35
C LEU A 277 7.62 -5.61 3.82
N SER A 278 6.93 -4.46 3.78
CA SER A 278 7.43 -3.15 4.23
C SER A 278 8.09 -3.21 5.64
N PRO A 279 7.39 -3.62 6.71
CA PRO A 279 7.97 -3.78 8.05
C PRO A 279 9.17 -4.72 8.13
N LEU A 280 9.12 -5.83 7.38
CA LEU A 280 10.16 -6.86 7.43
C LEU A 280 11.45 -6.35 6.79
N ILE A 281 11.33 -5.66 5.65
CA ILE A 281 12.45 -5.21 4.84
C ILE A 281 13.09 -3.94 5.39
N TYR A 282 12.28 -2.98 5.87
CA TYR A 282 12.76 -1.66 6.31
C TYR A 282 12.83 -1.51 7.83
N GLY A 283 12.05 -2.29 8.59
CA GLY A 283 12.04 -2.29 10.05
C GLY A 283 12.92 -3.38 10.65
N LEU A 284 12.43 -4.63 10.66
CA LEU A 284 13.10 -5.75 11.35
C LEU A 284 14.50 -6.07 10.83
N ARG A 285 14.76 -5.78 9.56
CA ARG A 285 16.07 -5.99 8.96
C ARG A 285 17.06 -4.87 9.25
N ASP A 286 16.60 -3.66 9.59
CA ASP A 286 17.48 -2.54 9.90
C ASP A 286 17.95 -2.68 11.35
N GLU A 287 19.26 -2.89 11.55
CA GLU A 287 19.83 -3.21 12.86
C GLU A 287 19.48 -2.16 13.93
N LYS A 288 19.45 -0.87 13.55
CA LYS A 288 19.09 0.21 14.48
C LYS A 288 17.63 0.11 14.92
N PHE A 289 16.70 -0.10 13.97
CA PHE A 289 15.29 -0.30 14.30
C PHE A 289 15.06 -1.57 15.10
N PHE A 290 15.71 -2.67 14.75
CA PHE A 290 15.57 -3.95 15.43
C PHE A 290 16.05 -3.89 16.89
N LEU A 291 17.19 -3.23 17.15
CA LEU A 291 17.72 -3.06 18.51
C LEU A 291 16.77 -2.23 19.39
N GLU A 292 16.22 -1.14 18.86
CA GLU A 292 15.24 -0.32 19.60
C GLU A 292 13.92 -1.05 19.83
N LEU A 293 13.42 -1.77 18.83
CA LEU A 293 12.22 -2.58 18.95
C LEU A 293 12.41 -3.67 20.02
N LYS A 294 13.58 -4.32 20.05
CA LYS A 294 13.93 -5.30 21.08
C LYS A 294 13.97 -4.66 22.47
N SER A 295 14.62 -3.51 22.61
CA SER A 295 14.64 -2.77 23.89
C SER A 295 13.22 -2.48 24.39
N TYR A 296 12.32 -2.06 23.50
CA TYR A 296 10.93 -1.77 23.83
C TYR A 296 10.13 -3.01 24.25
N THR A 297 10.21 -4.11 23.50
CA THR A 297 9.46 -5.34 23.84
C THR A 297 9.97 -5.95 25.13
N PHE A 298 11.28 -6.00 25.35
CA PHE A 298 11.87 -6.49 26.60
C PHE A 298 11.53 -5.58 27.79
N PHE A 299 11.58 -4.25 27.64
CA PHE A 299 11.21 -3.32 28.72
C PHE A 299 9.71 -3.37 29.05
N SER A 300 8.85 -3.53 28.04
CA SER A 300 7.40 -3.69 28.24
C SER A 300 7.04 -5.04 28.88
N LEU A 301 7.80 -6.10 28.61
CA LEU A 301 7.64 -7.40 29.28
C LEU A 301 8.14 -7.34 30.72
N TYR A 302 9.25 -6.66 30.98
CA TYR A 302 9.80 -6.49 32.33
C TYR A 302 8.89 -5.64 33.24
N LYS A 303 8.29 -4.58 32.69
CA LYS A 303 7.32 -3.73 33.41
C LYS A 303 5.97 -4.41 33.68
N LYS A 304 5.64 -5.50 32.97
CA LYS A 304 4.44 -6.33 33.23
C LYS A 304 4.68 -7.45 34.27
N SER A 305 5.93 -7.67 34.68
CA SER A 305 6.35 -8.74 35.59
C SER A 305 6.53 -8.27 37.05
N PHE A 306 6.22 -7.02 37.35
CA PHE A 306 6.18 -6.41 38.68
C PHE A 306 4.83 -5.72 38.88
#